data_AF-A0A916HWW0-F1
#
_entry.id   AF-A0A916HWW0-F1
#
_cell.length_a   1.000
_cell.length_b   1.000
_cell.length_c   1.000
_cell.angle_alpha   90.00
_cell.angle_beta   90.00
_cell.angle_gamma   90.00
#
_symmetry.space_group_name_H-M   'P 1'
#
loop_
_entity.id
_entity.type
_entity.pdbx_description
1 polymer ?
#
loop_
_entity_poly.entity_id
_entity_poly.type
_entity_poly.pdbx_seq_one_letter_code
_entity_poly.pdbx_strand_id
1 'polypeptide(L)'
;MTMRSLVRACFVLMLVLAAGAPDLVRADAGPAAISPNERASWSARATRLRARAAAAALRQEAATAAYSRMLTRRYPAGDAKLAIVEERERAAEDYADALAEVREFKEQARRAGVPDSWIDPEGDLPPWWVDPQ
;
A
#
# COMPACT_ATOMS: atom_id res chain seq x y z
N MET A 1 -66.26 -20.49 13.67
CA MET A 1 -64.90 -19.98 14.01
C MET A 1 -64.20 -19.65 12.71
N THR A 2 -63.73 -18.40 12.59
CA THR A 2 -62.73 -17.82 11.65
C THR A 2 -62.87 -18.14 10.15
N MET A 3 -62.82 -17.22 9.20
CA MET A 3 -62.83 -15.76 9.10
C MET A 3 -62.87 -15.58 7.56
N ARG A 4 -63.97 -15.06 7.00
CA ARG A 4 -64.01 -13.70 6.45
C ARG A 4 -62.85 -13.43 5.50
N SER A 5 -63.14 -13.43 4.20
CA SER A 5 -63.34 -12.16 3.47
C SER A 5 -62.03 -11.72 2.82
N LEU A 6 -61.98 -11.05 1.68
CA LEU A 6 -62.98 -10.47 0.81
C LEU A 6 -62.21 -10.41 -0.53
N VAL A 7 -62.69 -11.01 -1.61
CA VAL A 7 -63.52 -10.31 -2.60
C VAL A 7 -62.72 -9.37 -3.50
N ARG A 8 -62.69 -9.80 -4.77
CA ARG A 8 -62.87 -9.00 -5.99
C ARG A 8 -61.74 -8.01 -6.32
N ALA A 9 -61.03 -8.23 -7.41
CA ALA A 9 -61.53 -8.02 -8.78
C ALA A 9 -61.98 -6.57 -9.00
N CYS A 10 -61.17 -5.80 -9.72
CA CYS A 10 -61.58 -4.89 -10.79
C CYS A 10 -60.30 -4.21 -11.31
N PHE A 11 -59.98 -4.39 -12.59
CA PHE A 11 -60.43 -3.50 -13.66
C PHE A 11 -59.76 -2.11 -13.52
N VAL A 12 -58.65 -1.90 -14.25
CA VAL A 12 -58.64 -1.14 -15.52
C VAL A 12 -58.98 0.32 -15.28
N LEU A 13 -57.99 1.22 -15.37
CA LEU A 13 -58.15 2.50 -16.08
C LEU A 13 -56.85 3.34 -16.14
N MET A 14 -56.56 3.80 -17.37
CA MET A 14 -56.01 5.12 -17.76
C MET A 14 -54.61 5.53 -17.30
N LEU A 15 -53.61 5.66 -18.19
CA LEU A 15 -53.50 6.61 -19.32
C LEU A 15 -53.35 8.07 -18.85
N VAL A 16 -52.12 8.45 -18.51
CA VAL A 16 -51.55 9.80 -18.67
C VAL A 16 -50.05 9.56 -18.95
N LEU A 17 -49.63 9.54 -20.21
CA LEU A 17 -49.23 10.71 -21.00
C LEU A 17 -48.09 11.52 -20.36
N ALA A 18 -46.91 11.38 -20.98
CA ALA A 18 -45.90 12.42 -21.12
C ALA A 18 -45.03 12.82 -19.91
N ALA A 19 -43.78 13.09 -20.28
CA ALA A 19 -42.76 13.86 -19.57
C ALA A 19 -42.02 13.13 -18.44
N GLY A 20 -40.83 12.66 -18.80
CA GLY A 20 -39.81 12.35 -17.82
C GLY A 20 -39.03 11.10 -18.20
N ALA A 21 -38.26 11.17 -19.29
CA ALA A 21 -36.97 10.51 -19.21
C ALA A 21 -36.35 11.03 -17.91
N PRO A 22 -35.96 10.19 -16.93
CA PRO A 22 -34.85 10.62 -16.13
C PRO A 22 -33.74 10.76 -17.16
N ASP A 23 -33.48 12.00 -17.59
CA ASP A 23 -32.12 12.47 -17.70
C ASP A 23 -31.44 11.88 -16.48
N LEU A 24 -30.83 10.71 -16.67
CA LEU A 24 -29.75 10.27 -15.84
C LEU A 24 -28.76 11.39 -16.08
N VAL A 25 -28.88 12.42 -15.23
CA VAL A 25 -27.85 13.35 -14.91
C VAL A 25 -26.68 12.43 -14.64
N ARG A 26 -25.91 12.18 -15.70
CA ARG A 26 -24.53 11.85 -15.63
C ARG A 26 -24.00 13.06 -14.91
N ALA A 27 -24.06 12.99 -13.57
CA ALA A 27 -23.23 13.78 -12.73
C ALA A 27 -21.86 13.45 -13.28
N ASP A 28 -21.36 14.34 -14.13
CA ASP A 28 -19.95 14.58 -14.24
C ASP A 28 -19.52 14.74 -12.80
N ALA A 29 -19.12 13.61 -12.20
CA ALA A 29 -18.34 13.59 -11.01
C ALA A 29 -17.04 14.26 -11.45
N GLY A 30 -17.06 15.60 -11.41
CA GLY A 30 -15.85 16.39 -11.51
C GLY A 30 -14.83 15.77 -10.57
N PRO A 31 -13.54 15.78 -10.95
CA PRO A 31 -12.51 15.01 -10.29
C PRO A 31 -12.67 15.17 -8.78
N ALA A 32 -13.01 14.07 -8.11
CA ALA A 32 -13.30 14.07 -6.68
C ALA A 32 -12.16 14.82 -6.00
N ALA A 33 -12.48 15.97 -5.39
CA ALA A 33 -11.49 16.81 -4.74
C ALA A 33 -10.78 15.94 -3.70
N ILE A 34 -9.52 15.59 -3.97
CA ILE A 34 -8.81 14.61 -3.16
C ILE A 34 -8.74 15.16 -1.73
N SER A 35 -9.15 14.36 -0.75
CA SER A 35 -9.30 14.84 0.62
C SER A 35 -7.93 15.06 1.27
N PRO A 36 -7.75 16.10 2.11
CA PRO A 36 -6.53 16.29 2.89
C PRO A 36 -6.17 15.07 3.75
N ASN A 37 -7.18 14.29 4.17
CA ASN A 37 -6.99 13.08 4.95
C ASN A 37 -6.38 11.94 4.13
N GLU A 38 -6.75 11.79 2.85
CA GLU A 38 -6.12 10.81 1.95
C GLU A 38 -4.64 11.13 1.74
N ARG A 39 -4.28 12.40 1.52
CA ARG A 39 -2.89 12.84 1.43
C ARG A 39 -2.09 12.49 2.68
N ALA A 40 -2.64 12.78 3.86
CA ALA A 40 -2.01 12.43 5.14
C ALA A 40 -1.81 10.91 5.28
N SER A 41 -2.77 10.10 4.83
CA SER A 41 -2.68 8.64 4.88
C SER A 41 -1.58 8.05 3.98
N TRP A 42 -1.40 8.61 2.79
CA TRP A 42 -0.38 8.15 1.83
C TRP A 42 1.02 8.56 2.29
N SER A 43 1.19 9.81 2.71
CA SER A 43 2.46 10.30 3.26
C SER A 43 2.88 9.54 4.52
N ALA A 44 1.97 9.30 5.47
CA ALA A 44 2.29 8.54 6.67
C ALA A 44 2.74 7.10 6.37
N ARG A 45 2.08 6.43 5.41
CA ARG A 45 2.47 5.09 4.95
C ARG A 45 3.84 5.10 4.29
N ALA A 46 4.11 6.08 3.42
CA ALA A 46 5.41 6.25 2.78
C ALA A 46 6.53 6.42 3.81
N THR A 47 6.34 7.30 4.80
CA THR A 47 7.31 7.54 5.89
C THR A 47 7.60 6.28 6.69
N ARG A 48 6.56 5.49 7.03
CA ARG A 48 6.75 4.22 7.75
C ARG A 48 7.56 3.22 6.93
N LEU A 49 7.27 3.07 5.64
CA LEU A 49 7.99 2.16 4.76
C LEU A 49 9.45 2.59 4.57
N ARG A 50 9.72 3.89 4.43
CA ARG A 50 11.08 4.45 4.42
C ARG A 50 11.85 4.07 5.67
N ALA A 51 11.27 4.34 6.83
CA ALA A 51 11.91 4.06 8.12
C ALA A 51 12.24 2.56 8.26
N ARG A 52 11.32 1.68 7.83
CA ARG A 52 11.55 0.24 7.83
C ARG A 52 12.68 -0.18 6.89
N ALA A 53 12.67 0.30 5.65
CA ALA A 53 13.72 -0.03 4.67
C ALA A 53 15.09 0.50 5.11
N ALA A 54 15.16 1.70 5.68
CA ALA A 54 16.39 2.25 6.24
C ALA A 54 16.91 1.43 7.44
N ALA A 55 16.03 1.03 8.35
CA ALA A 55 16.40 0.18 9.48
C ALA A 55 16.91 -1.21 9.02
N ALA A 56 16.25 -1.81 8.02
CA ALA A 56 16.68 -3.08 7.45
C ALA A 56 18.03 -2.97 6.74
N ALA A 57 18.28 -1.88 6.00
CA ALA A 57 19.57 -1.60 5.37
C ALA A 57 20.70 -1.52 6.41
N LEU A 58 20.50 -0.75 7.49
CA LEU A 58 21.49 -0.63 8.58
C LEU A 58 21.77 -1.98 9.24
N ARG A 59 20.75 -2.82 9.44
CA ARG A 59 20.92 -4.18 9.97
C ARG A 59 21.74 -5.06 9.03
N GLN A 60 21.43 -5.03 7.73
CA GLN A 60 22.17 -5.78 6.71
C GLN A 60 23.65 -5.37 6.65
N GLU A 61 23.92 -4.06 6.70
CA GLU A 61 25.29 -3.52 6.74
C GLU A 61 26.03 -4.00 8.00
N ALA A 62 25.39 -3.92 9.16
CA ALA A 62 25.97 -4.38 10.43
C ALA A 62 26.27 -5.88 10.43
N ALA A 63 25.36 -6.71 9.92
CA ALA A 63 25.54 -8.16 9.81
C ALA A 63 26.64 -8.51 8.79
N THR A 64 26.72 -7.79 7.68
CA THR A 64 27.78 -7.94 6.67
C THR A 64 29.15 -7.54 7.25
N ALA A 65 29.22 -6.48 8.04
CA ALA A 65 30.43 -6.08 8.74
C ALA A 65 30.86 -7.11 9.80
N ALA A 66 29.91 -7.70 10.53
CA ALA A 66 30.20 -8.80 11.48
C ALA A 66 30.76 -10.03 10.78
N TYR A 67 30.14 -10.45 9.67
CA TYR A 67 30.62 -11.55 8.82
C TYR A 67 32.02 -11.27 8.26
N SER A 68 32.26 -10.06 7.75
CA SER A 68 33.57 -9.65 7.23
C SER A 68 34.65 -9.70 8.32
N ARG A 69 34.35 -9.21 9.53
CA ARG A 69 35.27 -9.30 10.68
C ARG A 69 35.56 -10.75 11.06
N MET A 70 34.57 -11.63 11.07
CA MET A 70 34.75 -13.06 11.32
C MET A 70 35.71 -13.69 10.30
N LEU A 71 35.55 -13.38 9.00
CA LEU A 71 36.45 -13.88 7.96
C LEU A 71 37.91 -13.45 8.18
N THR A 72 38.13 -12.21 8.60
CA THR A 72 39.50 -11.71 8.86
C THR A 72 40.14 -12.30 10.11
N ARG A 73 39.37 -12.58 11.17
CA ARG A 73 39.91 -12.98 12.48
C ARG A 73 39.98 -14.49 12.71
N ARG A 74 39.45 -15.32 11.81
CA ARG A 74 39.32 -16.80 11.98
C ARG A 74 38.65 -17.23 13.29
N TYR A 75 37.83 -16.35 13.86
CA TYR A 75 37.02 -16.53 15.07
C TYR A 75 35.78 -15.62 14.92
N PRO A 76 34.59 -15.99 15.40
CA PRO A 76 34.25 -17.22 16.13
C PRO A 76 34.17 -18.50 15.27
N ALA A 77 34.12 -19.65 15.93
CA ALA A 77 33.95 -20.99 15.34
C ALA A 77 32.66 -21.67 15.86
N GLY A 78 32.28 -22.80 15.25
CA GLY A 78 31.10 -23.57 15.67
C GLY A 78 29.79 -22.76 15.58
N ASP A 79 28.94 -22.90 16.60
CA ASP A 79 27.61 -22.28 16.64
C ASP A 79 27.64 -20.75 16.53
N ALA A 80 28.66 -20.10 17.08
CA ALA A 80 28.80 -18.65 16.98
C ALA A 80 29.12 -18.19 15.55
N LYS A 81 29.83 -19.01 14.75
CA LYS A 81 29.97 -18.76 13.32
C LYS A 81 28.64 -18.91 12.60
N LEU A 82 27.90 -19.98 12.90
CA LEU A 82 26.59 -20.24 12.29
C LEU A 82 25.63 -19.09 12.57
N ALA A 83 25.58 -18.58 13.80
CA ALA A 83 24.75 -17.44 14.18
C ALA A 83 25.08 -16.16 13.39
N ILE A 84 26.36 -15.89 13.11
CA ILE A 84 26.76 -14.72 12.29
C ILE A 84 26.31 -14.89 10.83
N VAL A 85 26.41 -16.11 10.28
CA VAL A 85 25.97 -16.40 8.92
C VAL A 85 24.46 -16.28 8.80
N GLU A 86 23.73 -16.92 9.71
CA GLU A 86 22.27 -16.88 9.76
C GLU A 86 21.75 -15.45 9.93
N GLU A 87 22.35 -14.65 10.81
CA GLU A 87 21.97 -13.25 10.99
C GLU A 87 22.20 -12.43 9.71
N ARG A 88 23.28 -12.68 8.96
CA ARG A 88 23.53 -12.01 7.69
C ARG A 88 22.49 -12.39 6.63
N GLU A 89 22.13 -13.66 6.55
CA GLU A 89 21.11 -14.15 5.61
C GLU A 89 19.74 -13.54 5.95
N ARG A 90 19.32 -13.63 7.21
CA ARG A 90 18.07 -13.04 7.69
C ARG A 90 18.02 -11.52 7.47
N ALA A 91 19.11 -10.80 7.76
CA ALA A 91 19.15 -9.36 7.52
C ALA A 91 19.11 -9.00 6.03
N ALA A 92 19.63 -9.84 5.15
CA ALA A 92 19.54 -9.65 3.71
C ALA A 92 18.11 -9.92 3.18
N GLU A 93 17.45 -10.95 3.70
CA GLU A 93 16.03 -11.25 3.41
C GLU A 93 15.13 -10.11 3.90
N ASP A 94 15.29 -9.69 5.17
CA ASP A 94 14.52 -8.59 5.76
C ASP A 94 14.64 -7.29 4.94
N TYR A 95 15.84 -7.00 4.43
CA TYR A 95 16.06 -5.83 3.56
C TYR A 95 15.41 -6.01 2.19
N ALA A 96 15.53 -7.19 1.58
CA ALA A 96 14.88 -7.48 0.30
C ALA A 96 13.35 -7.37 0.40
N ASP A 97 12.76 -7.86 1.48
CA ASP A 97 11.32 -7.77 1.77
C ASP A 97 10.89 -6.31 1.98
N ALA A 98 11.66 -5.54 2.77
CA ALA A 98 11.37 -4.12 2.96
C ALA A 98 11.40 -3.34 1.64
N LEU A 99 12.34 -3.65 0.73
CA LEU A 99 12.37 -3.05 -0.60
C LEU A 99 11.20 -3.52 -1.48
N ALA A 100 10.78 -4.78 -1.36
CA ALA A 100 9.62 -5.29 -2.09
C ALA A 100 8.33 -4.57 -1.66
N GLU A 101 8.13 -4.36 -0.35
CA GLU A 101 6.99 -3.60 0.18
C GLU A 101 6.98 -2.15 -0.33
N VAL A 102 8.15 -1.50 -0.39
CA VAL A 102 8.28 -0.15 -0.96
C VAL A 102 7.88 -0.13 -2.44
N ARG A 103 8.36 -1.10 -3.24
CA ARG A 103 7.99 -1.21 -4.67
C ARG A 103 6.50 -1.45 -4.84
N GLU A 104 5.92 -2.35 -4.05
CA GLU A 104 4.49 -2.63 -4.10
C GLU A 104 3.67 -1.39 -3.74
N PHE A 105 4.07 -0.66 -2.70
CA PHE A 105 3.42 0.58 -2.29
C PHE A 105 3.45 1.64 -3.40
N LYS A 106 4.59 1.82 -4.08
CA LYS A 106 4.69 2.73 -5.23
C LYS A 106 3.74 2.32 -6.36
N GLU A 107 3.66 1.03 -6.67
CA GLU A 107 2.76 0.53 -7.70
C GLU A 107 1.29 0.71 -7.29
N GLN A 108 0.95 0.52 -6.02
CA GLN A 108 -0.38 0.83 -5.50
C GLN A 108 -0.70 2.33 -5.62
N ALA A 109 0.26 3.19 -5.30
CA ALA A 109 0.09 4.64 -5.40
C ALA A 109 -0.06 5.11 -6.86
N ARG A 110 0.73 4.54 -7.78
CA ARG A 110 0.62 4.76 -9.22
C ARG A 110 -0.76 4.36 -9.74
N ARG A 111 -1.24 3.15 -9.39
CA ARG A 111 -2.58 2.68 -9.76
C ARG A 111 -3.70 3.54 -9.19
N ALA A 112 -3.49 4.13 -8.03
CA ALA A 112 -4.43 5.06 -7.39
C ALA A 112 -4.32 6.51 -7.92
N GLY A 113 -3.41 6.80 -8.86
CA GLY A 113 -3.20 8.15 -9.39
C GLY A 113 -2.63 9.14 -8.37
N VAL A 114 -1.95 8.65 -7.33
CA VAL A 114 -1.36 9.47 -6.28
C VAL A 114 -0.13 10.21 -6.83
N PRO A 115 -0.06 11.54 -6.73
CA PRO A 115 1.12 12.29 -7.14
C PRO A 115 2.35 11.88 -6.33
N ASP A 116 3.52 11.82 -6.98
CA ASP A 116 4.76 11.43 -6.31
C ASP A 116 5.13 12.40 -5.18
N SER A 117 4.78 13.69 -5.32
CA SER A 117 4.97 14.73 -4.28
C SER A 117 4.21 14.49 -2.97
N TRP A 118 3.27 13.53 -2.95
CA TRP A 118 2.57 13.12 -1.73
C TRP A 118 3.27 11.97 -1.02
N ILE A 119 3.95 11.15 -1.81
CA ILE A 119 4.76 10.04 -1.33
C ILE A 119 6.08 10.62 -0.84
N ASP A 120 6.72 11.45 -1.66
CA ASP A 120 7.98 12.12 -1.43
C ASP A 120 7.88 13.65 -1.58
N PRO A 121 7.53 14.38 -0.51
CA PRO A 121 7.40 15.82 -0.57
C PRO A 121 8.74 16.57 -0.60
N GLU A 122 9.84 15.93 -0.19
CA GLU A 122 11.12 16.61 0.07
C GLU A 122 12.21 16.29 -0.96
N GLY A 123 12.05 15.24 -1.80
CA GLY A 123 13.11 14.84 -2.71
C GLY A 123 14.28 14.14 -2.02
N ASP A 124 14.23 13.98 -0.69
CA ASP A 124 15.27 13.39 0.16
C ASP A 124 15.24 11.86 0.15
N LEU A 125 14.90 11.32 -1.01
CA LEU A 125 14.80 9.89 -1.20
C LEU A 125 16.19 9.28 -1.27
N PRO A 126 16.46 8.23 -0.48
CA PRO A 126 17.69 7.49 -0.64
C PRO A 126 17.77 6.90 -2.06
N PRO A 127 18.97 6.67 -2.62
CA PRO A 127 19.14 6.32 -4.04
C PRO A 127 18.34 5.10 -4.49
N TRP A 128 18.14 4.13 -3.59
CA TRP A 128 17.35 2.91 -3.82
C TRP A 128 15.83 3.13 -3.81
N TRP A 129 15.37 4.34 -3.46
CA TRP A 129 13.97 4.74 -3.54
C TRP A 129 13.66 5.43 -4.87
N VAL A 130 14.64 5.94 -5.62
CA VAL A 130 14.41 6.41 -7.00
C VAL A 130 14.41 5.18 -7.90
N ASP A 131 13.39 5.00 -8.75
CA ASP A 131 13.37 3.86 -9.68
C ASP A 131 14.65 3.91 -10.55
N PRO A 132 15.42 2.81 -10.68
CA PRO A 132 16.45 2.75 -11.70
C PRO A 132 15.73 2.82 -13.05
N GLN A 133 15.88 3.94 -13.74
CA GLN A 133 15.33 4.13 -15.09
C GLN A 133 15.89 3.09 -16.08
#